data_AF-A0A9D9QXX2-F1
#
_entry.id   AF-A0A9D9QXX2-F1
#
_cell.length_a   1.000
_cell.length_b   1.000
_cell.length_c   1.000
_cell.angle_alpha   90.00
_cell.angle_beta   90.00
_cell.angle_gamma   90.00
#
_symmetry.space_group_name_H-M   'P 1'
#
loop_
_entity.id
_entity.type
_entity.pdbx_description
1 polymer ?
#
loop_
_entity_poly.entity_id
_entity_poly.type
_entity_poly.pdbx_seq_one_letter_code
_entity_poly.pdbx_strand_id
1 'polypeptide(L)' 'MKITLKTTPSEEGQVMLDSLQKAVTQELERKRRLGHYAVVWRDGKPVMIGEDAPKVSENPVS' A
#
# COMPACT_ATOMS: atom_id res chain seq x y z
N MET A 1 13.59 0.72 26.75
CA MET A 1 13.40 -0.51 25.95
C MET A 1 14.09 -0.30 24.61
N LYS A 2 15.19 -1.02 24.32
CA LYS A 2 15.92 -0.89 23.03
C LYS A 2 15.30 -1.87 22.04
N ILE A 3 14.60 -1.36 21.04
CA ILE A 3 14.02 -2.18 19.97
C ILE A 3 15.10 -2.31 18.90
N THR A 4 15.83 -3.42 18.91
CA THR A 4 16.85 -3.69 17.88
C THR A 4 16.14 -4.20 16.63
N LEU A 5 15.96 -3.33 15.64
CA LEU A 5 15.40 -3.71 14.34
C LEU A 5 16.40 -4.63 13.64
N LYS A 6 16.09 -5.93 13.55
CA LYS A 6 16.80 -6.82 12.63
C LYS A 6 16.44 -6.38 11.21
N THR A 7 17.43 -5.87 10.48
CA THR A 7 17.27 -5.32 9.13
C THR A 7 16.95 -6.38 8.07
N THR A 8 17.21 -7.65 8.39
CA THR A 8 16.96 -8.79 7.51
C THR A 8 16.05 -9.80 8.23
N PRO A 9 14.90 -10.18 7.63
CA PRO A 9 14.05 -11.25 8.16
C PRO A 9 14.79 -12.59 8.25
N SER A 10 14.29 -13.51 9.08
CA SER A 10 14.66 -14.93 8.97
C SER A 10 14.16 -15.51 7.64
N GLU A 11 14.61 -16.71 7.26
CA GLU A 11 14.11 -17.40 6.05
C GLU A 11 12.58 -17.54 6.06
N GLU A 12 12.00 -17.99 7.18
CA GLU A 12 10.55 -18.05 7.36
C GLU A 12 9.91 -16.66 7.25
N GLY A 13 10.56 -15.63 7.82
CA GLY A 13 10.13 -14.24 7.73
C GLY A 13 10.10 -13.73 6.29
N GLN A 14 11.08 -14.14 5.47
CA GLN A 14 11.15 -13.80 4.06
C GLN A 14 10.02 -14.49 3.28
N VAL A 15 9.76 -15.77 3.53
CA VAL A 15 8.65 -16.51 2.89
C VAL A 15 7.30 -15.88 3.22
N MET A 16 7.09 -15.46 4.47
CA MET A 16 5.87 -14.75 4.88
C MET A 16 5.76 -13.39 4.18
N LEU A 17 6.84 -12.61 4.13
CA LEU A 17 6.86 -11.32 3.45
C LEU A 17 6.55 -11.46 1.96
N ASP A 18 7.18 -12.42 1.28
CA ASP A 18 6.97 -12.67 -0.15
C ASP A 18 5.52 -13.07 -0.44
N SER A 19 4.95 -13.91 0.42
CA SER A 19 3.55 -14.35 0.32
C SER A 19 2.58 -13.17 0.45
N LEU A 20 2.82 -12.29 1.42
CA LEU A 20 2.02 -11.08 1.64
C LEU A 20 2.14 -10.12 0.46
N GLN A 21 3.37 -9.84 0.01
CA GLN A 21 3.62 -8.96 -1.13
C GLN A 21 2.94 -9.48 -2.40
N LYS A 22 3.00 -10.79 -2.65
CA LYS A 22 2.33 -11.42 -3.79
C LYS A 22 0.81 -11.27 -3.72
N ALA A 23 0.20 -11.57 -2.56
CA ALA A 23 -1.24 -11.46 -2.39
C ALA A 23 -1.75 -10.02 -2.57
N VAL A 24 -1.06 -9.05 -1.96
CA VAL A 24 -1.40 -7.62 -2.10
C VAL A 24 -1.24 -7.16 -3.53
N THR A 25 -0.16 -7.53 -4.21
CA THR A 25 0.08 -7.17 -5.62
C THR A 25 -1.03 -7.71 -6.52
N GLN A 26 -1.41 -8.97 -6.33
CA GLN A 26 -2.49 -9.59 -7.12
C GLN A 26 -3.84 -8.88 -6.92
N GLU A 27 -4.20 -8.52 -5.69
CA GLU A 27 -5.46 -7.82 -5.42
C GLU A 27 -5.45 -6.40 -5.97
N LEU A 28 -4.33 -5.65 -5.84
CA LEU A 28 -4.22 -4.31 -6.40
C LEU A 28 -4.31 -4.32 -7.93
N GLU A 29 -3.68 -5.29 -8.59
CA GLU A 29 -3.81 -5.48 -10.03
C GLU A 29 -5.24 -5.82 -10.45
N ARG A 30 -5.94 -6.66 -9.68
CA ARG A 30 -7.34 -6.96 -9.91
C ARG A 30 -8.22 -5.71 -9.78
N LYS A 31 -8.02 -4.91 -8.74
CA LYS A 31 -8.73 -3.64 -8.55
C LYS A 31 -8.47 -2.66 -9.70
N ARG A 32 -7.22 -2.52 -10.11
CA ARG A 32 -6.81 -1.68 -11.25
C ARG A 32 -7.52 -2.08 -12.54
N ARG A 33 -7.59 -3.38 -12.85
CA ARG A 33 -8.29 -3.89 -14.05
C ARG A 33 -9.79 -3.66 -14.03
N LEU A 34 -10.38 -3.52 -12.84
CA LEU A 34 -11.80 -3.18 -12.67
C LEU A 34 -12.04 -1.67 -12.68
N GLY A 35 -11.00 -0.85 -12.86
CA GLY A 35 -11.08 0.61 -12.82
C GLY A 35 -11.16 1.18 -11.40
N HIS A 36 -11.09 0.36 -10.36
CA HIS A 36 -11.17 0.83 -8.97
C HIS A 36 -9.85 1.46 -8.51
N TYR A 37 -9.96 2.39 -7.57
CA TYR A 37 -8.81 2.94 -6.88
C TYR A 37 -8.45 2.15 -5.61
N ALA A 38 -7.24 2.38 -5.12
CA ALA A 38 -6.76 1.92 -3.84
C ALA A 38 -6.13 3.09 -3.07
N VAL A 39 -6.16 3.01 -1.74
CA VAL A 39 -5.49 3.96 -0.85
C VAL A 39 -4.28 3.28 -0.25
N VAL A 40 -3.10 3.86 -0.42
CA VAL A 40 -1.84 3.34 0.13
C VAL A 40 -1.18 4.41 0.98
N TRP A 41 -0.48 3.98 2.05
CA TRP A 41 0.30 4.91 2.86
C TRP A 41 1.70 5.06 2.25
N ARG A 42 2.08 6.28 1.88
CA ARG A 42 3.41 6.59 1.32
C ARG A 42 3.88 7.91 1.89
N ASP A 43 5.15 7.97 2.32
CA ASP A 43 5.78 9.18 2.85
C ASP A 43 4.96 9.86 3.97
N GLY A 44 4.39 9.06 4.86
CA GLY A 44 3.63 9.56 6.02
C GLY A 44 2.21 10.03 5.72
N LYS A 45 1.70 9.87 4.49
CA LYS A 45 0.35 10.30 4.10
C LYS A 45 -0.40 9.25 3.28
N PRO A 46 -1.75 9.27 3.30
CA PRO A 46 -2.53 8.45 2.39
C PRO A 46 -2.42 9.00 0.96
N VAL A 47 -2.19 8.10 0.00
CA VAL A 47 -2.12 8.37 -1.43
C VAL A 47 -3.12 7.48 -2.15
N MET A 48 -4.00 8.10 -2.94
CA MET A 48 -4.99 7.38 -3.75
C MET A 48 -4.40 7.09 -5.13
N ILE A 49 -4.50 5.84 -5.59
CA ILE A 49 -3.97 5.37 -6.87
C ILE A 49 -5.09 4.64 -7.61
N GLY A 50 -5.40 5.07 -8.84
CA GLY A 50 -6.40 4.44 -9.71
C GLY A 50 -7.20 5.48 -10.50
N GLU A 51 -7.89 5.04 -11.54
CA GLU A 51 -8.62 5.91 -12.47
C GLU A 51 -9.87 6.53 -11.82
N ASP A 52 -10.59 5.76 -11.01
CA ASP A 52 -11.76 6.18 -10.24
C ASP A 52 -11.40 6.85 -8.90
N ALA A 53 -10.15 7.27 -8.72
CA ALA A 53 -9.75 7.97 -7.50
C ALA A 53 -10.43 9.35 -7.44
N PRO A 54 -11.01 9.76 -6.30
CA PRO A 54 -11.56 11.09 -6.13
C PRO A 54 -10.50 12.16 -6.44
N LYS A 55 -10.81 13.06 -7.37
CA LYS A 55 -10.00 14.26 -7.59
C LYS A 55 -10.21 15.14 -6.36
N VAL A 56 -9.20 15.23 -5.50
CA VAL A 56 -9.23 16.15 -4.35
C VAL A 56 -9.40 17.55 -4.93
N SER A 57 -10.59 18.12 -4.81
CA SER A 57 -10.79 19.53 -5.12
C SER A 57 -10.06 20.33 -4.04
N GLU A 58 -9.01 21.03 -4.44
CA GLU A 58 -8.35 22.08 -3.65
C GLU A 58 -9.32 23.24 -3.45
N ASN A 59 -10.34 23.07 -2.63
CA ASN A 59 -11.12 24.18 -2.09
C ASN A 59 -10.85 24.23 -0.59
N PRO A 60 -10.09 25.22 -0.09
CA PRO A 60 -10.02 25.45 1.34
C PRO A 60 -11.44 25.82 1.79
N VAL A 61 -11.99 25.03 2.70
CA VAL A 61 -13.21 25.39 3.43
C VAL A 61 -12.88 26.68 4.17
N SER A 62 -13.52 27.78 3.74
CA SER A 62 -13.50 29.08 4.44
C SER A 62 -14.24 29.00 5.76
#